data_AF-A0A8S3UIT8-F1
#
_entry.id   AF-A0A8S3UIT8-F1
#
_cell.length_a   1.000
_cell.length_b   1.000
_cell.length_c   1.000
_cell.angle_alpha   90.00
_cell.angle_beta   90.00
_cell.angle_gamma   90.00
#
_symmetry.space_group_name_H-M   'P 1'
#
loop_
_entity.id
_entity.type
_entity.pdbx_description
1 polymer ?
#
loop_
_entity_poly.entity_id
_entity_poly.type
_entity_poly.pdbx_seq_one_letter_code
_entity_poly.pdbx_strand_id
1 'polypeptide(L)'
;MSESFNARIKRNREVLSCIIDAILLCGKQNLAIGSHEEKHSNLIALLHMRAKDNIVLADHLAFADPQKKYTSPDIQIELIEICADQIISTLVQDCNDSKYFGFMSDEATDCATKEQAAICVRFLTRRQSQFERNFLASRKHPEQQERHWLNFSGTTRIERDRC
;
A
#
# COMPACT_ATOMS: atom_id res chain seq x y z
N MET A 1 -14.79 -27.22 18.91
CA MET A 1 -13.88 -26.64 17.89
C MET A 1 -12.49 -27.18 18.21
N SER A 2 -11.84 -27.91 17.30
CA SER A 2 -10.62 -28.69 17.63
C SER A 2 -9.40 -27.79 17.86
N GLU A 3 -8.52 -28.20 18.77
CA GLU A 3 -7.28 -27.48 19.12
C GLU A 3 -6.36 -27.28 17.91
N SER A 4 -6.30 -28.28 17.01
CA SER A 4 -5.56 -28.21 15.75
C SER A 4 -6.08 -27.15 14.77
N PHE A 5 -7.39 -26.86 14.78
CA PHE A 5 -7.98 -25.82 13.94
C PHE A 5 -7.63 -24.42 14.45
N ASN A 6 -7.71 -24.21 15.77
CA ASN A 6 -7.32 -22.94 16.40
C ASN A 6 -5.83 -22.64 16.22
N ALA A 7 -4.97 -23.66 16.31
CA ALA A 7 -3.54 -23.52 16.04
C ALA A 7 -3.25 -23.03 14.61
N ARG A 8 -3.98 -23.56 13.61
CA ARG A 8 -3.88 -23.11 12.21
C ARG A 8 -4.33 -21.66 12.03
N ILE A 9 -5.45 -21.27 12.64
CA ILE A 9 -5.92 -19.87 12.60
C ILE A 9 -4.88 -18.93 13.20
N LYS A 10 -4.34 -19.27 14.36
CA LYS A 10 -3.32 -18.48 15.04
C LYS A 10 -2.09 -18.29 14.15
N ARG A 11 -1.60 -19.39 13.56
CA ARG A 11 -0.46 -19.37 12.63
C ARG A 11 -0.71 -18.46 11.43
N ASN A 12 -1.87 -18.60 10.77
CA ASN A 12 -2.20 -17.80 9.59
C ASN A 12 -2.31 -16.31 9.93
N ARG A 13 -2.87 -15.96 11.09
CA ARG A 13 -2.95 -14.57 11.57
C ARG A 13 -1.56 -13.97 11.81
N GLU A 14 -0.65 -14.75 12.38
CA GLU A 14 0.73 -14.32 12.63
C GLU A 14 1.49 -14.03 11.33
N VAL A 15 1.35 -14.91 10.34
CA VAL A 15 1.93 -14.71 9.00
C VAL A 15 1.32 -13.48 8.33
N LEU A 16 0.00 -13.37 8.30
CA LEU A 16 -0.69 -12.23 7.68
C LEU A 16 -0.30 -10.91 8.35
N SER A 17 -0.16 -10.88 9.67
CA SER A 17 0.31 -9.69 10.40
C SER A 17 1.69 -9.25 9.89
N CYS A 18 2.62 -10.18 9.69
CA CYS A 18 3.96 -9.86 9.18
C CYS A 18 3.91 -9.29 7.74
N ILE A 19 3.03 -9.81 6.90
CA ILE A 19 2.85 -9.33 5.52
C ILE A 19 2.25 -7.93 5.51
N ILE A 20 1.19 -7.71 6.30
CA ILE A 20 0.55 -6.40 6.44
C ILE A 20 1.56 -5.37 6.97
N ASP A 21 2.36 -5.72 7.99
CA ASP A 21 3.39 -4.82 8.54
C ASP A 21 4.41 -4.42 7.46
N ALA A 22 4.82 -5.36 6.60
CA ALA A 22 5.73 -5.08 5.50
C ALA A 22 5.09 -4.17 4.43
N ILE A 23 3.81 -4.40 4.08
CA ILE A 23 3.05 -3.53 3.17
C ILE A 23 2.94 -2.11 3.73
N LEU A 24 2.57 -1.98 5.01
CA LEU A 24 2.46 -0.69 5.70
C LEU A 24 3.81 0.02 5.77
N LEU A 25 4.91 -0.71 6.00
CA LEU A 25 6.26 -0.15 5.99
C LEU A 25 6.62 0.40 4.61
N CYS A 26 6.35 -0.36 3.54
CA CYS A 26 6.55 0.12 2.18
C CYS A 26 5.77 1.40 1.91
N GLY A 27 4.49 1.44 2.28
CA GLY A 27 3.65 2.64 2.13
C GLY A 27 4.19 3.84 2.91
N LYS A 28 4.61 3.65 4.17
CA LYS A 28 5.16 4.72 5.02
C LYS A 28 6.48 5.29 4.51
N GLN A 29 7.32 4.45 3.91
CA GLN A 29 8.63 4.83 3.39
C GLN A 29 8.59 5.23 1.90
N ASN A 30 7.41 5.24 1.29
CA ASN A 30 7.23 5.46 -0.15
C ASN A 30 8.06 4.49 -1.01
N LEU A 31 8.16 3.24 -0.59
CA LEU A 31 8.86 2.17 -1.30
C LEU A 31 7.90 1.47 -2.25
N ALA A 32 8.35 1.20 -3.47
CA ALA A 32 7.60 0.39 -4.42
C ALA A 32 7.41 -1.03 -3.84
N ILE A 33 6.15 -1.49 -3.73
CA ILE A 33 5.84 -2.81 -3.17
C ILE A 33 6.22 -3.92 -4.15
N GLY A 34 5.89 -3.71 -5.44
CA GLY A 34 6.19 -4.63 -6.53
C GLY A 34 7.42 -4.24 -7.34
N SER A 35 7.93 -5.23 -8.07
CA SER A 35 8.91 -5.09 -9.14
C SER A 35 8.45 -5.97 -10.30
N HIS A 36 8.79 -5.61 -11.54
CA HIS A 36 8.50 -6.44 -12.71
C HIS A 36 9.22 -7.81 -12.62
N GLU A 37 10.26 -7.89 -11.80
CA GLU A 37 10.93 -9.12 -11.39
C GLU A 37 10.68 -9.36 -9.89
N GLU A 38 10.02 -10.46 -9.54
CA GLU A 38 9.68 -10.81 -8.15
C GLU A 38 10.91 -10.84 -7.21
N LYS A 39 12.09 -11.18 -7.75
CA LYS A 39 13.37 -11.24 -7.01
C LYS A 39 13.82 -9.88 -6.46
N HIS A 40 13.36 -8.78 -7.04
CA HIS A 40 13.70 -7.41 -6.65
C HIS A 40 12.53 -6.69 -5.98
N SER A 41 11.47 -7.39 -5.58
CA SER A 41 10.37 -6.80 -4.81
C SER A 41 10.85 -6.42 -3.41
N ASN A 42 10.64 -5.16 -3.01
CA ASN A 42 10.92 -4.69 -1.65
C ASN A 42 10.10 -5.46 -0.62
N LEU A 43 8.85 -5.83 -0.95
CA LEU A 43 8.00 -6.63 -0.07
C LEU A 43 8.64 -8.00 0.20
N ILE A 44 9.05 -8.71 -0.85
CA ILE A 44 9.69 -10.03 -0.71
C ILE A 44 11.00 -9.93 0.07
N ALA A 45 11.81 -8.90 -0.17
CA ALA A 45 13.03 -8.65 0.58
C ALA A 45 12.77 -8.41 2.08
N LEU A 46 11.74 -7.61 2.41
CA LEU A 46 11.32 -7.37 3.80
C LEU A 46 10.80 -8.64 4.47
N LEU A 47 10.03 -9.46 3.77
CA LEU A 47 9.54 -10.74 4.29
C LEU A 47 10.69 -11.71 4.56
N HIS A 48 11.68 -11.80 3.68
CA HIS A 48 12.88 -12.61 3.93
C HIS A 48 13.73 -12.06 5.07
N MET A 49 13.80 -10.74 5.24
CA MET A 49 14.48 -10.12 6.38
C MET A 49 13.78 -10.49 7.69
N ARG A 50 12.44 -10.40 7.72
CA ARG A 50 11.59 -10.78 8.85
C ARG A 50 11.54 -12.29 9.12
N ALA A 51 11.80 -13.11 8.10
CA ALA A 51 11.90 -14.55 8.28
C ALA A 51 13.17 -14.97 9.04
N LYS A 52 14.19 -14.10 9.17
CA LYS A 52 15.40 -14.40 9.94
C LYS A 52 15.13 -14.48 11.44
N ASP A 53 14.14 -13.74 11.93
CA ASP A 53 13.78 -13.66 13.35
C ASP A 53 12.37 -14.19 13.65
N ASN A 54 11.55 -14.50 12.63
CA ASN A 54 10.26 -15.16 12.78
C ASN A 54 10.24 -16.54 12.10
N ILE A 55 10.31 -17.61 12.92
CA ILE A 55 10.31 -19.00 12.44
C ILE A 55 8.98 -19.42 11.79
N VAL A 56 7.85 -18.87 12.26
CA VAL A 56 6.53 -19.17 11.71
C VAL A 56 6.41 -18.64 10.29
N LEU A 57 6.91 -17.43 10.06
CA LEU A 57 7.00 -16.82 8.74
C LEU A 57 8.00 -17.56 7.85
N ALA A 58 9.19 -17.90 8.36
CA ALA A 58 10.21 -18.63 7.62
C ALA A 58 9.69 -19.97 7.08
N ASP A 59 9.09 -20.78 7.96
CA ASP A 59 8.45 -22.03 7.59
C ASP A 59 7.32 -21.82 6.58
N HIS A 60 6.51 -20.77 6.74
CA HIS A 60 5.41 -20.49 5.82
C HIS A 60 5.93 -20.16 4.41
N LEU A 61 6.94 -19.30 4.30
CA LEU A 61 7.53 -18.95 3.01
C LEU A 61 8.19 -20.15 2.33
N ALA A 62 8.81 -21.04 3.11
CA ALA A 62 9.47 -22.25 2.62
C ALA A 62 8.49 -23.34 2.18
N PHE A 63 7.50 -23.67 3.02
CA PHE A 63 6.71 -24.89 2.89
C PHE A 63 5.23 -24.68 2.57
N ALA A 64 4.72 -23.45 2.60
CA ALA A 64 3.32 -23.22 2.24
C ALA A 64 3.09 -23.51 0.76
N ASP A 65 1.89 -24.02 0.49
CA ASP A 65 1.29 -24.14 -0.83
C ASP A 65 1.43 -22.80 -1.58
N PRO A 66 1.90 -22.74 -2.84
CA PRO A 66 2.11 -21.49 -3.56
C PRO A 66 0.89 -20.55 -3.53
N GLN A 67 -0.32 -21.11 -3.63
CA GLN A 67 -1.59 -20.38 -3.57
C GLN A 67 -1.89 -19.80 -2.18
N LYS A 68 -1.22 -20.28 -1.13
CA LYS A 68 -1.43 -19.89 0.28
C LYS A 68 -0.25 -19.11 0.85
N LYS A 69 0.75 -18.75 0.05
CA LYS A 69 1.89 -17.94 0.49
C LYS A 69 1.52 -16.47 0.72
N TYR A 70 0.37 -16.03 0.21
CA TYR A 70 -0.08 -14.64 0.22
C TYR A 70 0.90 -13.65 -0.47
N THR A 71 1.84 -14.17 -1.25
CA THR A 71 2.86 -13.40 -1.98
C THR A 71 2.57 -13.30 -3.47
N SER A 72 1.48 -13.87 -3.99
CA SER A 72 1.13 -13.69 -5.40
C SER A 72 0.72 -12.24 -5.68
N PRO A 73 0.98 -11.71 -6.88
CA PRO A 73 0.61 -10.33 -7.22
C PRO A 73 -0.86 -9.99 -6.93
N ASP A 74 -1.78 -10.89 -7.28
CA ASP A 74 -3.22 -10.66 -7.07
C ASP A 74 -3.57 -10.51 -5.58
N ILE A 75 -3.02 -11.38 -4.73
CA ILE A 75 -3.28 -11.33 -3.27
C ILE A 75 -2.61 -10.09 -2.67
N GLN A 76 -1.42 -9.71 -3.14
CA GLN A 76 -0.75 -8.50 -2.67
C GLN A 76 -1.61 -7.25 -2.98
N ILE A 77 -2.17 -7.16 -4.18
CA ILE A 77 -3.05 -6.05 -4.57
C ILE A 77 -4.27 -6.00 -3.65
N GLU A 78 -4.95 -7.13 -3.44
CA GLU A 78 -6.12 -7.19 -2.54
C GLU A 78 -5.76 -6.74 -1.11
N LEU A 79 -4.63 -7.19 -0.57
CA LEU A 79 -4.16 -6.77 0.75
C LEU A 79 -3.84 -5.27 0.81
N ILE A 80 -3.24 -4.71 -0.25
CA ILE A 80 -2.95 -3.28 -0.36
C ILE A 80 -4.24 -2.46 -0.36
N GLU A 81 -5.24 -2.88 -1.15
CA GLU A 81 -6.54 -2.23 -1.23
C GLU A 81 -7.24 -2.23 0.13
N ILE A 82 -7.29 -3.38 0.81
CA ILE A 82 -7.86 -3.49 2.16
C ILE A 82 -7.13 -2.57 3.16
N CYS A 83 -5.79 -2.54 3.10
CA CYS A 83 -5.01 -1.65 3.97
C CYS A 83 -5.29 -0.18 3.67
N ALA A 84 -5.37 0.20 2.39
CA ALA A 84 -5.65 1.55 1.96
C ALA A 84 -7.05 2.00 2.42
N ASP A 85 -8.06 1.16 2.21
CA ASP A 85 -9.43 1.42 2.64
C ASP A 85 -9.53 1.62 4.15
N GLN A 86 -8.86 0.77 4.94
CA GLN A 86 -8.85 0.90 6.40
C GLN A 86 -8.14 2.20 6.84
N ILE A 87 -7.02 2.56 6.22
CA ILE A 87 -6.29 3.80 6.51
C ILE A 87 -7.17 5.01 6.17
N ILE A 88 -7.76 5.04 4.97
CA ILE A 88 -8.62 6.14 4.51
C ILE A 88 -9.87 6.26 5.38
N SER A 89 -10.51 5.15 5.72
CA SER A 89 -11.69 5.13 6.60
C SER A 89 -11.38 5.70 7.98
N THR A 90 -10.26 5.27 8.58
CA THR A 90 -9.79 5.78 9.87
C THR A 90 -9.49 7.28 9.77
N LEU A 91 -8.82 7.68 8.69
CA LEU A 91 -8.44 9.07 8.45
C LEU A 91 -9.65 10.00 8.28
N VAL A 92 -10.66 9.56 7.54
CA VAL A 92 -11.92 10.29 7.35
C VAL A 92 -12.65 10.41 8.68
N GLN A 93 -12.70 9.34 9.47
CA GLN A 93 -13.30 9.37 10.79
C GLN A 93 -12.60 10.37 11.71
N ASP A 94 -11.26 10.32 11.79
CA ASP A 94 -10.47 11.25 12.60
C ASP A 94 -10.63 12.70 12.14
N CYS A 95 -10.75 12.93 10.83
CA CYS A 95 -11.03 14.24 10.26
C CYS A 95 -12.41 14.75 10.67
N ASN A 96 -13.44 13.91 10.61
CA ASN A 96 -14.82 14.26 10.97
C ASN A 96 -14.97 14.52 12.47
N ASP A 97 -14.21 13.82 13.30
CA ASP A 97 -14.21 14.00 14.77
C ASP A 97 -13.40 15.24 15.20
N SER A 98 -12.58 15.80 14.31
CA SER A 98 -11.76 16.97 14.61
C SER A 98 -12.59 18.26 14.66
N LYS A 99 -12.30 19.08 15.67
CA LYS A 99 -12.89 20.43 15.78
C LYS A 99 -12.37 21.40 14.71
N TYR A 100 -11.15 21.18 14.22
CA TYR A 100 -10.48 22.07 13.27
C TYR A 100 -9.84 21.26 12.14
N PHE A 101 -10.13 21.62 10.90
CA PHE A 101 -9.49 21.05 9.72
C PHE A 101 -9.17 22.15 8.70
N GLY A 102 -8.21 21.88 7.83
CA GLY A 102 -7.82 22.74 6.71
C GLY A 102 -7.52 21.92 5.47
N PHE A 103 -7.91 22.45 4.32
CA PHE A 103 -7.62 21.87 3.00
C PHE A 103 -6.46 22.62 2.36
N MET A 104 -5.58 21.88 1.70
CA MET A 104 -4.58 22.41 0.79
C MET A 104 -4.74 21.71 -0.54
N SER A 105 -4.77 22.48 -1.62
CA SER A 105 -4.76 21.95 -2.97
C SER A 105 -3.52 22.47 -3.67
N ASP A 106 -2.83 21.58 -4.35
CA ASP A 106 -1.74 21.92 -5.26
C ASP A 106 -2.08 21.40 -6.66
N GLU A 107 -1.80 22.18 -7.68
CA GLU A 107 -2.11 21.85 -9.07
C GLU A 107 -0.82 21.88 -9.88
N ALA A 108 -0.55 20.79 -10.58
CA ALA A 108 0.61 20.65 -11.44
C ALA A 108 0.15 20.23 -12.85
N THR A 109 0.61 20.98 -13.85
CA THR A 109 0.43 20.62 -15.26
C THR A 109 1.66 19.87 -15.75
N ASP A 110 1.49 18.65 -16.25
CA ASP A 110 2.59 17.89 -16.84
C ASP A 110 2.98 18.40 -18.23
N CYS A 111 4.15 17.96 -18.73
CA CYS A 111 4.66 18.31 -20.06
C CYS A 111 3.77 17.82 -21.21
N ALA A 112 2.83 16.91 -20.94
CA ALA A 112 1.81 16.44 -21.87
C ALA A 112 0.49 17.21 -21.73
N THR A 113 0.51 18.39 -21.09
CA THR A 113 -0.66 19.27 -20.82
C THR A 113 -1.73 18.63 -19.95
N LYS A 114 -1.38 17.60 -19.16
CA LYS A 114 -2.32 16.96 -18.22
C LYS A 114 -2.24 17.63 -16.87
N GLU A 115 -3.36 18.14 -16.42
CA GLU A 115 -3.52 18.67 -15.08
C GLU A 115 -3.66 17.53 -14.06
N GLN A 116 -2.87 17.61 -13.00
CA GLN A 116 -2.98 16.76 -11.82
C GLN A 116 -3.17 17.66 -10.60
N ALA A 117 -4.27 17.43 -9.88
CA ALA A 117 -4.56 18.13 -8.64
C ALA A 117 -4.35 17.20 -7.44
N ALA A 118 -3.56 17.67 -6.48
CA ALA A 118 -3.23 17.02 -5.23
C ALA A 118 -3.98 17.70 -4.09
N ILE A 119 -4.87 16.97 -3.40
CA ILE A 119 -5.61 17.49 -2.24
C ILE A 119 -5.06 16.87 -0.95
N CYS A 120 -4.59 17.74 -0.05
CA CYS A 120 -4.12 17.40 1.28
C CYS A 120 -5.09 17.94 2.34
N VAL A 121 -5.36 17.12 3.34
CA VAL A 121 -6.18 17.52 4.50
C VAL A 121 -5.32 17.48 5.76
N ARG A 122 -5.48 18.52 6.57
CA ARG A 122 -4.82 18.67 7.87
C ARG A 122 -5.88 18.87 8.92
N PHE A 123 -5.85 18.06 9.96
CA PHE A 123 -6.77 18.19 11.08
C PHE A 123 -6.03 17.94 12.40
N LEU A 124 -6.63 18.39 13.51
CA LEU A 124 -6.06 18.24 14.84
C LEU A 124 -6.75 17.09 15.57
N THR A 125 -6.01 16.00 15.81
CA THR A 125 -6.54 14.87 16.57
C THR A 125 -6.33 15.05 18.07
N ARG A 126 -7.33 14.69 18.88
CA ARG A 126 -7.29 14.81 20.34
C ARG A 126 -6.27 13.85 20.98
N ARG A 127 -5.90 12.76 20.29
CA ARG A 127 -4.96 11.75 20.81
C ARG A 127 -3.50 12.19 20.83
N GLN A 128 -3.09 13.04 19.89
CA GLN A 128 -1.65 13.30 19.68
C GLN A 128 -1.22 14.74 19.96
N SER A 129 -2.14 15.68 20.20
CA SER A 129 -1.82 17.11 20.39
C SER A 129 -0.85 17.68 19.32
N GLN A 130 -0.82 17.04 18.15
CA GLN A 130 0.04 17.35 17.01
C GLN A 130 -0.84 17.39 15.75
N PHE A 131 -0.43 18.21 14.78
CA PHE A 131 -1.08 18.25 13.48
C PHE A 131 -0.64 17.04 12.66
N GLU A 132 -1.58 16.18 12.32
CA GLU A 132 -1.32 15.11 11.36
C GLU A 132 -1.52 15.64 9.93
N ARG A 133 -0.53 15.41 9.07
CA ARG A 133 -0.60 15.71 7.63
C ARG A 133 -0.90 14.44 6.89
N ASN A 134 -2.09 14.35 6.31
CA ASN A 134 -2.50 13.18 5.56
C ASN A 134 -2.94 13.58 4.14
N PHE A 135 -2.45 12.83 3.16
CA PHE A 135 -2.79 13.02 1.75
C PHE A 135 -4.02 12.19 1.43
N LEU A 136 -5.08 12.82 0.93
CA LEU A 136 -6.36 12.12 0.69
C LEU A 136 -6.48 11.63 -0.75
N ALA A 137 -6.11 12.44 -1.74
CA ALA A 137 -6.30 12.05 -3.13
C ALA A 137 -5.47 12.89 -4.11
N SER A 138 -4.96 12.22 -5.14
CA SER A 138 -4.60 12.84 -6.42
C SER A 138 -5.70 12.55 -7.43
N ARG A 139 -6.30 13.58 -8.04
CA ARG A 139 -7.26 13.38 -9.13
C ARG A 139 -6.57 13.57 -10.47
N LYS A 140 -6.77 12.63 -11.39
CA LYS A 140 -6.51 12.81 -12.83
C LYS A 140 -7.80 13.33 -13.48
N HIS A 141 -7.68 14.19 -14.50
CA HIS A 141 -8.84 14.72 -15.22
C HIS A 141 -9.72 13.58 -15.80
N PRO A 142 -11.06 13.61 -15.65
CA PRO A 142 -11.95 12.47 -15.96
C PRO A 142 -12.09 12.10 -17.45
N GLU A 143 -11.73 12.98 -18.39
CA GLU A 143 -12.02 12.79 -19.82
C GLU A 143 -11.26 11.64 -20.53
N GLN A 144 -10.48 10.83 -19.82
CA GLN A 144 -9.73 9.72 -20.44
C GLN A 144 -9.89 8.36 -19.76
N GLN A 145 -10.91 8.16 -18.92
CA GLN A 145 -11.13 6.86 -18.26
C GLN A 145 -11.68 5.76 -19.21
N GLU A 146 -12.06 6.10 -20.45
CA GLU A 146 -12.63 5.15 -21.42
C GLU A 146 -11.66 4.58 -22.47
N ARG A 147 -10.37 4.91 -22.44
CA ARG A 147 -9.40 4.32 -23.39
C ARG A 147 -8.25 3.70 -22.61
N HIS A 148 -8.00 2.41 -22.86
CA HIS A 148 -6.88 1.59 -22.36
C HIS A 148 -7.07 0.86 -21.02
N TRP A 149 -7.98 -0.12 -20.99
CA TRP A 149 -7.89 -1.31 -20.12
C TRP A 149 -6.90 -2.38 -20.65
N LEU A 150 -6.07 -2.06 -21.64
CA LEU A 150 -5.07 -2.96 -22.21
C LEU A 150 -3.74 -2.22 -22.27
N ASN A 151 -2.87 -2.39 -21.28
CA ASN A 151 -1.39 -2.36 -21.36
C ASN A 151 -0.78 -2.15 -19.97
N PHE A 152 -0.94 -3.14 -19.08
CA PHE A 152 -0.08 -3.30 -17.91
C PHE A 152 1.04 -4.29 -18.28
N SER A 153 1.91 -3.91 -19.21
CA SER A 153 3.22 -4.54 -19.43
C SER A 153 4.10 -3.62 -20.29
N GLY A 154 5.36 -3.42 -19.89
CA GLY A 154 6.39 -2.84 -20.76
C GLY A 154 6.97 -1.50 -20.29
N THR A 155 8.15 -1.59 -19.66
CA THR A 155 9.33 -0.71 -19.87
C THR A 155 9.07 0.67 -20.50
N THR A 156 9.06 1.73 -19.69
CA THR A 156 9.39 3.08 -20.17
C THR A 156 10.89 3.27 -20.06
N ARG A 157 11.54 3.02 -21.19
CA ARG A 157 12.91 3.43 -21.52
C ARG A 157 13.07 4.92 -21.19
N ILE A 158 14.03 5.23 -20.33
CA ILE A 158 14.47 6.60 -20.06
C ILE A 158 15.12 7.13 -21.34
N GLU A 159 14.35 7.84 -22.17
CA GLU A 159 14.92 8.81 -23.10
C GLU A 159 15.06 10.13 -22.35
N ARG A 160 16.33 10.48 -22.11
CA ARG A 160 16.71 11.82 -21.70
C ARG A 160 16.45 12.74 -22.88
N ASP A 161 15.36 13.47 -22.84
CA ASP A 161 15.31 14.75 -23.55
C ASP A 161 15.40 15.89 -22.55
N ARG A 162 16.41 16.71 -22.83
CA ARG A 162 16.83 17.89 -22.10
C ARG A 162 15.72 18.94 -22.17
N CYS A 163 15.36 19.48 -21.02
CA CYS A 163 15.21 20.92 -20.81
C CYS A 163 16.14 21.30 -19.66
#